data_AF-A0A7C6A7M7-F1
#
_entry.id   AF-A0A7C6A7M7-F1
#
_cell.length_a   1.000
_cell.length_b   1.000
_cell.length_c   1.000
_cell.angle_alpha   90.00
_cell.angle_beta   90.00
_cell.angle_gamma   90.00
#
_symmetry.space_group_name_H-M   'P 1'
#
loop_
_entity.id
_entity.type
_entity.pdbx_description
1 polymer ?
#
loop_
_entity_poly.entity_id
_entity_poly.type
_entity_poly.pdbx_seq_one_letter_code
_entity_poly.pdbx_strand_id
1 'polypeptide(L)'
;MPNQLPEANRRLLKATNVCVIGARDSILPFKALGVEIIPMVAGPKVTEQVEPLLANKTVIFFTPELFPYLQPLMEKARKQPTPCFVALPTTKEEISIQRLKKLVARAVGAELI
;
A
#
# COMPACT_ATOMS: atom_id res chain seq x y z
N MET A 1 23.54 -11.34 -7.10
CA MET A 1 23.74 -9.97 -6.59
C MET A 1 22.43 -9.48 -5.98
N PRO A 2 22.33 -9.23 -4.67
CA PRO A 2 21.08 -8.74 -4.09
C PRO A 2 20.88 -7.30 -4.55
N ASN A 3 19.76 -7.07 -5.24
CA ASN A 3 19.36 -5.81 -5.83
C ASN A 3 19.21 -4.74 -4.73
N GLN A 4 20.27 -3.97 -4.47
CA GLN A 4 20.27 -2.90 -3.49
C GLN A 4 19.28 -1.84 -3.95
N LEU A 5 18.18 -1.70 -3.21
CA LEU A 5 17.28 -0.58 -3.39
C LEU A 5 18.06 0.73 -3.23
N PRO A 6 17.94 1.70 -4.16
CA PRO A 6 18.59 3.01 -4.04
C PRO A 6 18.30 3.66 -2.68
N GLU A 7 19.29 4.33 -2.07
CA GLU A 7 19.17 4.91 -0.73
C GLU A 7 18.00 5.90 -0.57
N ALA A 8 17.59 6.56 -1.65
CA ALA A 8 16.40 7.41 -1.70
C ALA A 8 15.12 6.64 -1.29
N ASN A 9 14.99 5.38 -1.71
CA ASN A 9 13.86 4.52 -1.39
C ASN A 9 13.88 4.08 0.09
N ARG A 10 15.07 4.01 0.70
CA ARG A 10 15.27 3.69 2.12
C ARG A 10 14.77 4.81 3.04
N ARG A 11 14.92 6.07 2.62
CA ARG A 11 14.41 7.24 3.35
C ARG A 11 12.89 7.38 3.27
N LEU A 12 12.30 7.12 2.11
CA LEU A 12 10.84 7.15 1.90
C LEU A 12 10.09 6.13 2.77
N LEU A 13 10.65 4.93 2.96
CA LEU A 13 10.02 3.87 3.76
C LEU A 13 10.25 4.03 5.27
N LYS A 14 11.29 4.78 5.67
CA LYS A 14 11.58 5.08 7.07
C LYS A 14 10.65 6.15 7.67
N ALA A 15 9.83 6.83 6.87
CA ALA A 15 8.77 7.74 7.33
C ALA A 15 7.42 7.00 7.53
N THR A 16 7.49 5.85 8.21
CA THR A 16 6.53 5.10 9.06
C THR A 16 5.00 5.04 8.84
N ASN A 17 4.37 5.72 7.88
CA ASN A 17 2.89 5.74 7.82
C ASN A 17 2.30 5.05 6.56
N VAL A 18 3.09 4.24 5.86
CA VAL A 18 2.64 3.50 4.67
C VAL A 18 2.42 2.03 5.00
N CYS A 19 1.26 1.48 4.61
CA CYS A 19 1.01 0.04 4.72
C CYS A 19 0.44 -0.56 3.42
N VAL A 20 0.53 -1.89 3.31
CA VAL A 20 -0.07 -2.69 2.25
C VAL A 20 -1.05 -3.70 2.84
N ILE A 21 -2.28 -3.72 2.33
CA ILE A 21 -3.34 -4.63 2.74
C ILE A 21 -3.76 -5.55 1.59
N GLY A 22 -4.05 -6.81 1.88
CA GLY A 22 -4.46 -7.77 0.86
C GLY A 22 -4.15 -9.22 1.22
N ALA A 23 -4.42 -10.13 0.28
CA ALA A 23 -4.10 -11.54 0.43
C ALA A 23 -2.61 -11.73 0.73
N ARG A 24 -2.30 -12.59 1.71
CA ARG A 24 -0.94 -12.78 2.25
C ARG A 24 0.09 -13.01 1.16
N ASP A 25 -0.23 -13.88 0.21
CA ASP A 25 0.71 -14.29 -0.85
C ASP A 25 0.98 -13.15 -1.84
N SER A 26 -0.01 -12.27 -2.05
CA SER A 26 0.11 -11.10 -2.93
C SER A 26 0.95 -9.98 -2.31
N ILE A 27 0.95 -9.84 -0.98
CA ILE A 27 1.59 -8.72 -0.28
C ILE A 27 2.92 -9.08 0.40
N LEU A 28 3.26 -10.37 0.50
CA LEU A 28 4.50 -10.82 1.14
C LEU A 28 5.79 -10.18 0.56
N PRO A 29 5.93 -9.96 -0.76
CA PRO A 29 7.13 -9.33 -1.33
C PRO A 29 7.41 -7.92 -0.79
N PHE A 30 6.37 -7.19 -0.37
CA PHE A 30 6.51 -5.83 0.17
C PHE A 30 7.20 -5.80 1.54
N LYS A 31 7.08 -6.88 2.32
CA LYS A 31 7.78 -7.03 3.60
C LYS A 31 9.29 -7.01 3.40
N ALA A 32 9.79 -7.65 2.35
CA ALA A 32 11.23 -7.67 2.01
C ALA A 32 11.76 -6.29 1.61
N LEU A 33 10.87 -5.39 1.17
CA LEU A 33 11.21 -4.00 0.85
C LEU A 33 11.20 -3.09 2.10
N GLY A 34 10.76 -3.58 3.25
CA GLY A 34 10.63 -2.80 4.49
C GLY A 34 9.33 -2.00 4.58
N VAL A 35 8.31 -2.36 3.81
CA VAL A 35 6.96 -1.79 3.92
C VAL A 35 6.17 -2.60 4.96
N GLU A 36 5.34 -1.93 5.76
CA GLU A 36 4.39 -2.60 6.66
C GLU A 36 3.32 -3.34 5.84
N ILE A 37 3.09 -4.61 6.17
CA ILE A 37 2.07 -5.44 5.52
C ILE A 37 1.03 -5.87 6.55
N ILE A 38 -0.24 -5.83 6.16
CA ILE A 38 -1.37 -6.25 7.00
C ILE A 38 -2.20 -7.23 6.16
N PRO A 39 -2.01 -8.55 6.35
CA PRO A 39 -2.77 -9.55 5.63
C PRO A 39 -4.27 -9.38 5.90
N MET A 40 -5.06 -9.36 4.83
CA MET A 40 -6.49 -9.09 4.91
C MET A 40 -7.22 -9.89 3.85
N VAL A 41 -8.30 -10.54 4.25
CA VAL A 41 -9.15 -11.34 3.36
C VAL A 41 -10.37 -10.51 2.99
N ALA A 42 -10.69 -10.46 1.71
CA ALA A 42 -11.88 -9.79 1.20
C ALA A 42 -13.14 -10.31 1.91
N GLY A 43 -13.90 -9.40 2.51
CA GLY A 43 -15.11 -9.75 3.26
C GLY A 43 -15.62 -8.61 4.13
N PRO A 44 -16.78 -8.78 4.78
CA PRO A 44 -17.46 -7.72 5.53
C PRO A 44 -16.62 -7.08 6.64
N LYS A 45 -15.67 -7.82 7.21
CA LYS A 45 -14.79 -7.34 8.29
C LYS A 45 -13.70 -6.38 7.82
N VAL A 46 -13.45 -6.26 6.52
CA VAL A 46 -12.39 -5.41 5.96
C VAL A 46 -12.57 -3.96 6.40
N THR A 47 -13.80 -3.44 6.35
CA THR A 47 -14.09 -2.05 6.71
C THR A 47 -13.71 -1.75 8.17
N GLU A 48 -14.13 -2.61 9.10
CA GLU A 48 -13.83 -2.48 10.53
C GLU A 48 -12.33 -2.57 10.83
N GLN A 49 -11.62 -3.43 10.09
CA GLN A 49 -10.18 -3.62 10.28
C GLN A 49 -9.34 -2.46 9.71
N VAL A 50 -9.83 -1.78 8.67
CA VAL A 50 -9.11 -0.65 8.03
C VAL A 50 -9.44 0.69 8.69
N GLU A 51 -10.60 0.84 9.32
CA GLU A 51 -11.02 2.09 9.95
C GLU A 51 -9.99 2.66 10.97
N PRO A 52 -9.36 1.87 11.85
CA PRO A 52 -8.30 2.36 12.74
C PRO A 52 -7.03 2.82 12.01
N LEU A 53 -6.81 2.34 10.78
CA LEU A 53 -5.65 2.73 9.96
C LEU A 53 -5.80 4.15 9.42
N LEU A 54 -7.02 4.67 9.29
CA LEU A 54 -7.27 6.02 8.79
C LEU A 54 -6.60 7.11 9.63
N ALA A 55 -6.51 6.92 10.95
CA ALA A 55 -5.89 7.89 11.85
C ALA A 55 -4.35 7.87 11.83
N ASN A 56 -3.75 6.75 11.42
CA ASN A 56 -2.33 6.47 11.65
C ASN A 56 -1.53 6.28 10.36
N LYS A 57 -2.20 6.11 9.22
CA LYS A 57 -1.55 5.88 7.93
C LYS A 57 -1.71 7.09 7.02
N THR A 58 -0.70 7.33 6.21
CA THR A 58 -0.68 8.35 5.16
C THR A 58 -1.00 7.75 3.80
N VAL A 59 -0.58 6.50 3.56
CA VAL A 59 -0.87 5.77 2.32
C VAL A 59 -1.23 4.32 2.64
N ILE A 60 -2.35 3.86 2.08
CA ILE A 60 -2.82 2.48 2.19
C ILE A 60 -2.85 1.89 0.78
N PHE A 61 -1.89 1.00 0.49
CA PHE A 61 -1.93 0.18 -0.72
C PHE A 61 -2.85 -1.01 -0.50
N PHE A 62 -3.70 -1.35 -1.47
CA PHE A 62 -4.64 -2.47 -1.31
C PHE A 62 -4.75 -3.33 -2.57
N THR A 63 -4.99 -4.63 -2.41
CA THR A 63 -5.35 -5.49 -3.54
C THR A 63 -6.77 -5.17 -4.04
N PRO A 64 -7.04 -5.14 -5.36
CA PRO A 64 -8.33 -4.74 -5.93
C PRO A 64 -9.55 -5.49 -5.39
N GLU A 65 -9.40 -6.75 -4.94
CA GLU A 65 -10.46 -7.51 -4.30
C GLU A 65 -11.03 -6.85 -3.03
N LEU A 66 -10.28 -5.97 -2.38
CA LEU A 66 -10.72 -5.23 -1.19
C LEU A 66 -11.57 -3.99 -1.55
N PHE A 67 -11.55 -3.55 -2.81
CA PHE A 67 -12.19 -2.31 -3.25
C PHE A 67 -13.65 -2.14 -2.77
N PRO A 68 -14.56 -3.14 -2.93
CA PRO A 68 -15.96 -2.99 -2.52
C PRO A 68 -16.14 -2.66 -1.03
N TYR A 69 -15.22 -3.13 -0.19
CA TYR A 69 -15.27 -2.95 1.26
C TYR A 69 -14.58 -1.67 1.73
N LEU A 70 -13.70 -1.10 0.90
CA LEU A 70 -12.98 0.14 1.19
C LEU A 70 -13.74 1.39 0.74
N GLN A 71 -14.70 1.26 -0.18
CA GLN A 71 -15.48 2.40 -0.69
C GLN A 71 -16.02 3.33 0.42
N PRO A 72 -16.67 2.84 1.50
CA PRO A 72 -17.16 3.71 2.56
C PRO A 72 -16.04 4.49 3.27
N LEU A 73 -14.86 3.89 3.42
CA LEU A 73 -13.70 4.52 4.05
C LEU A 73 -13.04 5.53 3.11
N MET A 74 -12.98 5.23 1.82
CA MET A 74 -12.49 6.14 0.78
C MET A 74 -13.37 7.41 0.70
N GLU A 75 -14.69 7.26 0.82
CA GLU A 75 -15.61 8.39 0.88
C GLU A 75 -15.38 9.26 2.13
N LYS A 76 -15.20 8.63 3.30
CA LYS A 76 -14.84 9.34 4.54
C LYS A 76 -13.51 10.09 4.40
N ALA A 77 -12.50 9.45 3.78
CA ALA A 77 -11.17 10.00 3.59
C ALA A 77 -11.10 11.06 2.48
N ARG A 78 -12.07 11.14 1.56
CA ARG A 78 -12.06 12.06 0.40
C ARG A 78 -11.89 13.55 0.77
N LYS A 79 -12.33 13.95 1.96
CA LYS A 79 -12.22 15.32 2.46
C LYS A 79 -10.94 15.59 3.26
N GLN A 80 -10.11 14.56 3.46
CA GLN A 80 -8.90 14.61 4.25
C GLN A 80 -7.68 14.44 3.34
N PRO A 81 -6.53 15.08 3.66
CA PRO A 81 -5.31 14.89 2.90
C PRO A 81 -4.73 13.47 3.06
N THR A 82 -5.07 12.78 4.15
CA THR A 82 -4.59 11.42 4.46
C THR A 82 -5.72 10.59 5.11
N PRO A 83 -5.72 9.26 4.92
CA PRO A 83 -4.83 8.48 4.06
C PRO A 83 -5.21 8.52 2.58
N CYS A 84 -4.20 8.40 1.71
CA CYS A 84 -4.41 8.10 0.29
C CYS A 84 -4.57 6.59 0.08
N PHE A 85 -5.62 6.19 -0.62
CA PHE A 85 -5.87 4.80 -1.00
C PHE A 85 -5.33 4.53 -2.40
N VAL A 86 -4.46 3.52 -2.53
CA VAL A 86 -3.83 3.18 -3.81
C VAL A 86 -4.03 1.70 -4.14
N ALA A 87 -4.76 1.42 -5.22
CA ALA A 87 -4.95 0.04 -5.68
C ALA A 87 -3.64 -0.53 -6.27
N LEU A 88 -3.31 -1.74 -5.88
CA LEU A 88 -2.24 -2.52 -6.51
C LEU A 88 -2.73 -3.11 -7.85
N PRO A 89 -1.85 -3.24 -8.86
CA PRO A 89 -2.20 -3.90 -10.11
C PRO A 89 -2.45 -5.41 -9.89
N THR A 90 -3.48 -5.94 -10.52
CA THR A 90 -4.01 -7.31 -10.32
C THR A 90 -3.36 -8.40 -11.18
N THR A 91 -2.21 -8.17 -11.83
CA THR A 91 -1.70 -9.22 -12.73
C THR A 91 -0.95 -10.30 -11.94
N LYS A 92 -1.26 -11.56 -12.27
CA LYS A 92 -0.53 -12.77 -11.84
C LYS A 92 0.93 -12.76 -12.30
N GLU A 93 1.32 -11.85 -13.19
CA GLU A 93 2.74 -11.61 -13.47
C GLU A 93 3.40 -11.05 -12.21
N GLU A 94 4.51 -11.67 -11.80
CA GLU A 94 5.32 -11.22 -10.68
C GLU A 94 5.47 -9.69 -10.71
N ILE A 95 4.90 -9.01 -9.70
CA ILE A 95 5.05 -7.57 -9.58
C ILE A 95 6.54 -7.32 -9.36
N SER A 96 7.23 -6.91 -10.42
CA SER A 96 8.67 -6.70 -10.34
C SER A 96 8.97 -5.65 -9.27
N ILE A 97 10.08 -5.82 -8.55
CA ILE A 97 10.52 -4.87 -7.51
C ILE A 97 10.60 -3.43 -8.08
N GLN A 98 10.90 -3.28 -9.37
CA GLN A 98 10.91 -1.97 -10.03
C GLN A 98 9.51 -1.35 -10.16
N ARG A 99 8.49 -2.16 -10.49
CA ARG A 99 7.10 -1.71 -10.58
C ARG A 99 6.56 -1.33 -9.20
N LEU A 100 6.93 -2.10 -8.17
CA LEU A 100 6.63 -1.78 -6.77
C LEU A 100 7.20 -0.43 -6.35
N LYS A 101 8.49 -0.20 -6.61
CA LYS A 101 9.15 1.09 -6.32
C LYS A 101 8.45 2.27 -7.02
N LYS A 102 8.06 2.11 -8.29
CA LYS A 102 7.34 3.16 -9.04
C LYS A 102 5.96 3.46 -8.45
N LEU A 103 5.21 2.45 -8.03
CA LEU A 103 3.90 2.63 -7.39
C LEU A 103 4.03 3.38 -6.06
N VAL A 104 4.99 2.97 -5.23
CA VAL A 104 5.27 3.64 -3.95
C VAL A 104 5.71 5.09 -4.18
N ALA A 105 6.67 5.33 -5.08
CA ALA A 105 7.18 6.66 -5.39
C ALA A 105 6.08 7.61 -5.91
N ARG A 106 5.18 7.13 -6.78
CA ARG A 106 4.04 7.91 -7.27
C ARG A 106 3.06 8.28 -6.17
N ALA A 107 2.73 7.34 -5.28
CA ALA A 107 1.76 7.56 -4.21
C ALA A 107 2.25 8.56 -3.15
N VAL A 108 3.55 8.62 -2.92
CA VAL A 108 4.19 9.56 -1.97
C VAL A 108 4.64 10.87 -2.64
N GLY A 109 4.31 11.09 -3.93
CA GLY A 109 4.63 12.32 -4.65
C GLY A 109 6.10 12.49 -5.01
N ALA A 110 6.89 11.41 -5.00
CA ALA A 110 8.28 11.40 -5.43
C ALA A 110 8.39 11.07 -6.92
N GLU A 111 8.13 12.06 -7.77
CA GLU A 111 8.55 11.98 -9.17
C GLU A 111 9.98 12.54 -9.26
N LEU A 112 10.95 11.67 -9.60
CA LEU A 112 12.21 12.12 -10.18
C LEU A 112 11.94 12.26 -11.68
N ILE A 113 12.01 13.50 -12.15
CA ILE A 113 11.91 13.93 -13.55
C ILE A 113 12.91 13.15 -14.41
#